data_AF-A0A1G9BU51-F1
#
_entry.id   AF-A0A1G9BU51-F1
#
_cell.length_a   1.000
_cell.length_b   1.000
_cell.length_c   1.000
_cell.angle_alpha   90.00
_cell.angle_beta   90.00
_cell.angle_gamma   90.00
#
_symmetry.space_group_name_H-M   'P 1'
#
loop_
_entity.id
_entity.type
_entity.pdbx_description
1 polymer ?
#
loop_
_entity_poly.entity_id
_entity_poly.type
_entity_poly.pdbx_seq_one_letter_code
_entity_poly.pdbx_strand_id
1 'polypeptide(L)'
;MIDEDDDITEELLADAGKLTGLSLELLGLDPHPDEMTAEQRLQFDPEDLAEMAAVSPEDRHKAVRQTRLLAGLLWNSSSILIDQLFRDLGTLSTLDVLTPADIAGTSVLSSLPPQFAASYDAKFTQKFIVVSADVTASLVRGWTAPGCLAAALAVRCLLDQAEITEEIYELDLPENWRAAVEEVLLEDADSEALYSDDDGDGLDRADAGALGFEHWFRPFAPGDTVPPYAYS
;
A
#
# COMPACT_ATOMS: atom_id res chain seq x y z
N MET A 1 11.60 3.66 32.26
CA MET A 1 10.91 3.74 30.97
C MET A 1 11.34 2.49 30.25
N ILE A 2 10.43 1.54 30.10
CA ILE A 2 10.51 0.64 28.95
C ILE A 2 10.10 1.57 27.81
N ASP A 3 10.97 1.77 26.82
CA ASP A 3 10.78 2.77 25.77
C ASP A 3 9.54 2.41 24.95
N GLU A 4 8.65 3.38 24.73
CA GLU A 4 7.39 3.16 24.00
C GLU A 4 7.64 2.61 22.57
N ASP A 5 8.82 2.88 22.01
CA ASP A 5 9.27 2.40 20.69
C ASP A 5 9.60 0.89 20.67
N ASP A 6 10.10 0.34 21.78
CA ASP A 6 10.32 -1.10 21.93
C ASP A 6 8.98 -1.85 22.04
N ASP A 7 7.95 -1.21 22.62
CA ASP A 7 6.61 -1.80 22.79
C ASP A 7 5.90 -1.95 21.43
N ILE A 8 5.90 -0.89 20.62
CA ILE A 8 5.28 -0.94 19.28
C ILE A 8 6.01 -1.90 18.35
N THR A 9 7.34 -1.95 18.38
CA THR A 9 8.11 -2.85 17.50
C THR A 9 7.77 -4.31 17.75
N GLU A 10 7.65 -4.71 19.02
CA GLU A 10 7.26 -6.08 19.40
C GLU A 10 5.79 -6.37 19.06
N GLU A 11 4.89 -5.38 19.19
CA GLU A 11 3.49 -5.51 18.75
C GLU A 11 3.40 -5.76 17.22
N LEU A 12 4.12 -4.97 16.42
CA LEU A 12 4.16 -5.14 14.97
C LEU A 12 4.75 -6.51 14.58
N LEU A 13 5.82 -6.94 15.23
CA LEU A 13 6.41 -8.27 14.99
C LEU A 13 5.45 -9.42 15.35
N ALA A 14 4.65 -9.26 16.40
CA ALA A 14 3.61 -10.21 16.77
C ALA A 14 2.47 -10.26 15.74
N ASP A 15 2.16 -9.11 15.13
CA ASP A 15 1.09 -8.94 14.16
C ASP A 15 1.50 -9.33 12.73
N ALA A 16 2.80 -9.42 12.43
CA ALA A 16 3.33 -9.83 11.13
C ALA A 16 2.67 -11.10 10.56
N GLY A 17 2.39 -12.09 11.43
CA GLY A 17 1.75 -13.35 11.03
C GLY A 17 0.27 -13.24 10.62
N LYS A 18 -0.36 -12.07 10.83
CA LYS A 18 -1.75 -11.81 10.43
C LYS A 18 -1.86 -11.39 8.96
N LEU A 19 -0.77 -10.91 8.35
CA LEU A 19 -0.69 -10.52 6.94
C LEU A 19 -0.48 -11.76 6.04
N THR A 20 -1.48 -12.63 5.96
CA THR A 20 -1.32 -13.94 5.29
C THR A 20 -1.46 -13.92 3.78
N GLY A 21 -1.89 -12.79 3.19
CA GLY A 21 -2.14 -12.64 1.77
C GLY A 21 -0.92 -12.17 0.97
N LEU A 22 0.12 -11.66 1.64
CA LEU A 22 1.41 -11.30 1.04
C LEU A 22 2.50 -12.21 1.60
N SER A 23 3.30 -12.83 0.72
CA SER A 23 4.47 -13.58 1.15
C SER A 23 5.58 -12.62 1.57
N LEU A 24 6.50 -13.07 2.44
CA LEU A 24 7.69 -12.28 2.78
C LEU A 24 8.56 -12.06 1.54
N GLU A 25 8.57 -12.98 0.59
CA GLU A 25 9.26 -12.82 -0.71
C GLU A 25 8.71 -11.64 -1.50
N LEU A 26 7.38 -11.46 -1.56
CA LEU A 26 6.74 -10.28 -2.17
C LEU A 26 7.03 -8.99 -1.40
N LEU A 27 7.47 -9.07 -0.15
CA LEU A 27 7.93 -7.94 0.66
C LEU A 27 9.46 -7.76 0.61
N GLY A 28 10.14 -8.42 -0.33
CA GLY A 28 11.57 -8.25 -0.58
C GLY A 28 12.49 -9.16 0.24
N LEU A 29 11.97 -10.21 0.90
CA LEU A 29 12.83 -11.22 1.51
C LEU A 29 13.32 -12.22 0.48
N ASP A 30 14.60 -12.15 0.12
CA ASP A 30 15.21 -13.12 -0.79
C ASP A 30 15.05 -14.55 -0.27
N PRO A 31 14.75 -15.55 -1.13
CA PRO A 31 14.69 -16.94 -0.70
C PRO A 31 16.07 -17.43 -0.28
N HIS A 32 16.17 -18.23 0.78
CA HIS A 32 17.42 -18.88 1.14
C HIS A 32 17.49 -20.29 0.55
N PRO A 33 18.64 -20.75 0.00
CA PRO A 33 18.76 -22.08 -0.60
C PRO A 33 18.33 -23.22 0.32
N ASP A 34 18.49 -23.10 1.64
CA ASP A 34 18.04 -24.13 2.60
C ASP A 34 16.51 -24.24 2.73
N GLU A 35 15.78 -23.18 2.41
CA GLU A 35 14.32 -23.10 2.47
C GLU A 35 13.67 -23.57 1.16
N MET A 36 14.47 -23.72 0.10
CA MET A 36 14.00 -24.09 -1.23
C MET A 36 13.86 -25.61 -1.41
N THR A 37 12.89 -25.99 -2.23
CA THR A 37 12.77 -27.35 -2.76
C THR A 37 13.86 -27.62 -3.80
N ALA A 38 14.13 -28.91 -4.10
CA ALA A 38 15.08 -29.27 -5.16
C ALA A 38 14.68 -28.71 -6.53
N GLU A 39 13.38 -28.61 -6.81
CA GLU A 39 12.85 -28.06 -8.06
C GLU A 39 13.03 -26.54 -8.15
N GLN A 40 12.83 -25.81 -7.05
CA GLN A 40 13.10 -24.37 -7.00
C GLN A 40 14.59 -24.06 -7.19
N ARG A 41 15.49 -24.86 -6.60
CA ARG A 41 16.94 -24.66 -6.79
C ARG A 41 17.39 -24.82 -8.23
N LEU A 42 16.68 -25.61 -9.05
CA LEU A 42 17.00 -25.75 -10.49
C LEU A 42 16.68 -24.48 -11.31
N GLN A 43 15.99 -23.50 -10.73
CA GLN A 43 15.69 -22.22 -11.40
C GLN A 43 16.85 -21.23 -11.33
N PHE A 44 17.88 -21.54 -10.53
CA PHE A 44 19.03 -20.66 -10.29
C PHE A 44 20.30 -21.34 -10.79
N ASP A 45 21.26 -20.53 -11.25
CA ASP A 45 22.57 -21.05 -11.59
C ASP A 45 23.35 -21.41 -10.31
N PRO A 46 24.31 -22.36 -10.37
CA PRO A 46 25.06 -22.78 -9.19
C PRO A 46 25.85 -21.65 -8.50
N GLU A 47 26.24 -20.62 -9.25
CA GLU A 47 26.95 -19.45 -8.72
C GLU A 47 26.00 -18.58 -7.88
N ASP A 48 24.78 -18.32 -8.36
CA ASP A 48 23.75 -17.57 -7.61
C ASP A 48 23.39 -18.29 -6.31
N LEU A 49 23.19 -19.61 -6.35
CA LEU A 49 22.90 -20.40 -5.15
C LEU A 49 24.04 -20.35 -4.13
N ALA A 50 25.29 -20.30 -4.60
CA ALA A 50 26.45 -20.18 -3.73
C ALA A 50 26.54 -18.79 -3.11
N GLU A 51 26.20 -17.73 -3.85
CA GLU A 51 26.13 -16.36 -3.35
C GLU A 51 25.02 -16.20 -2.31
N MET A 52 23.81 -16.68 -2.60
CA MET A 52 22.68 -16.67 -1.67
C MET A 52 23.00 -17.44 -0.37
N ALA A 53 23.70 -18.57 -0.48
CA ALA A 53 24.13 -19.37 0.67
C ALA A 53 25.31 -18.75 1.45
N ALA A 54 26.03 -17.79 0.85
CA ALA A 54 27.14 -17.10 1.49
C ALA A 54 26.68 -15.94 2.40
N VAL A 55 25.41 -15.55 2.33
CA VAL A 55 24.81 -14.56 3.24
C VAL A 55 25.02 -15.01 4.68
N SER A 56 25.51 -14.12 5.54
CA SER A 56 25.79 -14.48 6.92
C SER A 56 24.50 -14.78 7.69
N PRO A 57 24.52 -15.67 8.71
CA PRO A 57 23.34 -15.91 9.53
C PRO A 57 22.81 -14.64 10.22
N GLU A 58 23.68 -13.69 10.55
CA GLU A 58 23.30 -12.41 11.16
C GLU A 58 22.53 -11.53 10.18
N ASP A 59 23.05 -11.37 8.96
CA ASP A 59 22.39 -10.61 7.90
C ASP A 59 21.04 -11.24 7.51
N ARG A 60 20.98 -12.57 7.44
CA ARG A 60 19.73 -13.30 7.18
C ARG A 60 18.70 -13.05 8.29
N HIS A 61 19.10 -13.16 9.55
CA HIS A 61 18.18 -12.88 10.67
C HIS A 61 17.70 -11.42 10.65
N LYS A 62 18.58 -10.47 10.33
CA LYS A 62 18.20 -9.07 10.16
C LYS A 62 17.15 -8.91 9.07
N ALA A 63 17.41 -9.43 7.86
CA ALA A 63 16.46 -9.35 6.74
C ALA A 63 15.10 -9.96 7.11
N VAL A 64 15.07 -11.16 7.69
CA VAL A 64 13.83 -11.81 8.14
C VAL A 64 13.09 -10.95 9.17
N ARG A 65 13.80 -10.37 10.14
CA ARG A 65 13.19 -9.50 11.16
C ARG A 65 12.59 -8.24 10.53
N GLN A 66 13.34 -7.57 9.65
CA GLN A 66 12.90 -6.35 8.97
C GLN A 66 11.68 -6.60 8.08
N THR A 67 11.67 -7.68 7.28
CA THR A 67 10.49 -8.01 6.45
C THR A 67 9.26 -8.38 7.29
N ARG A 68 9.46 -9.06 8.43
CA ARG A 68 8.35 -9.32 9.37
C ARG A 68 7.84 -8.03 10.01
N LEU A 69 8.74 -7.12 10.38
CA LEU A 69 8.35 -5.81 10.92
C LEU A 69 7.55 -5.03 9.89
N LEU A 70 7.97 -5.01 8.62
CA LEU A 70 7.23 -4.41 7.50
C LEU A 70 5.85 -5.06 7.33
N ALA A 71 5.74 -6.38 7.41
CA ALA A 71 4.44 -7.07 7.34
C ALA A 71 3.50 -6.65 8.48
N GLY A 72 4.03 -6.52 9.69
CA GLY A 72 3.32 -6.02 10.86
C GLY A 72 2.89 -4.56 10.70
N LEU A 73 3.77 -3.72 10.17
CA LEU A 73 3.51 -2.32 9.85
C LEU A 73 2.35 -2.18 8.87
N LEU A 74 2.36 -2.89 7.74
CA LEU A 74 1.26 -2.86 6.76
C LEU A 74 -0.08 -3.31 7.36
N TRP A 75 -0.05 -4.32 8.23
CA TRP A 75 -1.24 -4.76 8.97
C TRP A 75 -1.76 -3.66 9.91
N ASN A 76 -0.88 -3.03 10.68
CA ASN A 76 -1.24 -1.95 11.60
C ASN A 76 -1.78 -0.72 10.85
N SER A 77 -1.07 -0.27 9.82
CA SER A 77 -1.44 0.87 8.97
C SER A 77 -2.76 0.65 8.24
N SER A 78 -3.14 -0.59 7.94
CA SER A 78 -4.47 -0.91 7.40
C SER A 78 -5.59 -0.48 8.33
N SER A 79 -5.44 -0.70 9.64
CA SER A 79 -6.45 -0.28 10.62
C SER A 79 -6.48 1.24 10.78
N ILE A 80 -5.30 1.87 10.85
CA ILE A 80 -5.15 3.33 10.93
C ILE A 80 -5.82 4.02 9.73
N LEU A 81 -5.53 3.55 8.51
CA LEU A 81 -6.09 4.08 7.27
C LEU A 81 -7.63 4.09 7.31
N ILE A 82 -8.24 2.96 7.68
CA ILE A 82 -9.70 2.84 7.71
C ILE A 82 -10.30 3.76 8.77
N ASP A 83 -9.72 3.82 9.96
CA ASP A 83 -10.18 4.71 11.03
C ASP A 83 -10.08 6.19 10.63
N GLN A 84 -8.99 6.59 9.98
CA GLN A 84 -8.81 7.95 9.49
C GLN A 84 -9.80 8.29 8.36
N LEU A 85 -10.06 7.38 7.43
CA LEU A 85 -11.08 7.60 6.40
C LEU A 85 -12.49 7.79 6.99
N PHE A 86 -12.83 7.07 8.04
CA PHE A 86 -14.10 7.31 8.77
C PHE A 86 -14.11 8.66 9.48
N ARG A 87 -12.98 9.11 10.04
CA ARG A 87 -12.84 10.46 10.61
C ARG A 87 -13.03 11.53 9.54
N ASP A 88 -12.39 11.36 8.38
CA ASP A 88 -12.53 12.26 7.23
C ASP A 88 -13.99 12.35 6.78
N LEU A 89 -14.66 11.20 6.58
CA LEU A 89 -16.09 11.16 6.27
C LEU A 89 -16.94 11.90 7.31
N GLY A 90 -16.63 11.72 8.60
CA GLY A 90 -17.29 12.40 9.70
C GLY A 90 -17.16 13.93 9.57
N THR A 91 -15.94 14.42 9.33
CA THR A 91 -15.67 15.85 9.10
C THR A 91 -16.48 16.36 7.91
N LEU A 92 -16.40 15.70 6.75
CA LEU A 92 -17.06 16.14 5.53
C LEU A 92 -18.59 16.13 5.64
N SER A 93 -19.16 15.19 6.38
CA SER A 93 -20.62 15.08 6.57
C SER A 93 -21.22 16.23 7.38
N THR A 94 -20.39 17.06 8.04
CA THR A 94 -20.83 18.23 8.81
C THR A 94 -20.77 19.54 8.03
N LEU A 95 -20.18 19.53 6.83
CA LEU A 95 -19.98 20.72 6.02
C LEU A 95 -21.20 21.00 5.14
N ASP A 96 -21.66 22.25 5.13
CA ASP A 96 -22.72 22.69 4.21
C ASP A 96 -22.20 22.90 2.78
N VAL A 97 -20.94 23.34 2.65
CA VAL A 97 -20.25 23.56 1.37
C VAL A 97 -18.84 23.03 1.51
N LEU A 98 -18.44 22.14 0.61
CA LEU A 98 -17.09 21.58 0.55
C LEU A 98 -16.15 22.50 -0.22
N THR A 99 -14.96 22.74 0.32
CA THR A 99 -13.87 23.45 -0.37
C THR A 99 -12.61 22.59 -0.43
N PRO A 100 -11.69 22.84 -1.38
CA PRO A 100 -10.40 22.15 -1.41
C PRO A 100 -9.56 22.33 -0.13
N ALA A 101 -9.75 23.44 0.59
CA ALA A 101 -9.06 23.67 1.87
C ALA A 101 -9.55 22.72 2.97
N ASP A 102 -10.83 22.33 2.95
CA ASP A 102 -11.37 21.34 3.88
C ASP A 102 -10.72 19.98 3.64
N ILE A 103 -10.52 19.59 2.37
CA ILE A 103 -9.81 18.37 1.98
C ILE A 103 -8.35 18.40 2.44
N ALA A 104 -7.65 19.52 2.24
CA ALA A 104 -6.26 19.66 2.70
C ALA A 104 -6.12 19.48 4.23
N GLY A 105 -7.19 19.71 5.00
CA GLY A 105 -7.24 19.48 6.45
C GLY A 105 -7.64 18.06 6.87
N THR A 106 -7.94 17.16 5.93
CA THR A 106 -8.27 15.76 6.22
C THR A 106 -7.01 14.92 6.42
N SER A 107 -7.16 13.74 7.03
CA SER A 107 -6.04 12.84 7.31
C SER A 107 -5.58 12.08 6.09
N VAL A 108 -6.51 11.50 5.33
CA VAL A 108 -6.20 10.62 4.19
C VAL A 108 -6.54 11.28 2.87
N LEU A 109 -7.67 11.98 2.76
CA LEU A 109 -8.07 12.58 1.47
C LEU A 109 -7.13 13.71 1.02
N SER A 110 -6.32 14.26 1.93
CA SER A 110 -5.26 15.22 1.64
C SER A 110 -4.06 14.61 0.92
N SER A 111 -3.86 13.28 0.98
CA SER A 111 -2.81 12.57 0.24
C SER A 111 -3.26 12.07 -1.13
N LEU A 112 -4.54 12.25 -1.48
CA LEU A 112 -5.04 12.01 -2.82
C LEU A 112 -4.64 13.13 -3.79
N PRO A 113 -4.63 12.87 -5.12
CA PRO A 113 -4.24 13.86 -6.11
C PRO A 113 -4.98 15.21 -5.96
N PRO A 114 -4.28 16.33 -5.68
CA PRO A 114 -4.92 17.56 -5.20
C PRO A 114 -5.79 18.26 -6.25
N GLN A 115 -5.56 18.02 -7.54
CA GLN A 115 -6.33 18.59 -8.65
C GLN A 115 -7.80 18.14 -8.67
N PHE A 116 -8.13 17.01 -8.01
CA PHE A 116 -9.51 16.54 -7.87
C PHE A 116 -10.13 16.79 -6.49
N ALA A 117 -9.47 17.54 -5.60
CA ALA A 117 -9.92 17.76 -4.22
C ALA A 117 -11.39 18.22 -4.12
N ALA A 118 -11.85 19.08 -5.04
CA ALA A 118 -13.26 19.53 -5.06
C ALA A 118 -14.29 18.39 -5.25
N SER A 119 -13.85 17.21 -5.68
CA SER A 119 -14.69 16.03 -5.95
C SER A 119 -14.66 14.99 -4.83
N TYR A 120 -13.84 15.17 -3.78
CA TYR A 120 -13.74 14.25 -2.65
C TYR A 120 -14.84 14.49 -1.61
N ASP A 121 -16.08 14.46 -2.06
CA ASP A 121 -17.25 14.63 -1.19
C ASP A 121 -17.54 13.39 -0.34
N ALA A 122 -18.54 13.48 0.54
CA ALA A 122 -18.92 12.38 1.41
C ALA A 122 -19.30 11.09 0.63
N LYS A 123 -19.84 11.21 -0.58
CA LYS A 123 -20.20 10.04 -1.39
C LYS A 123 -18.96 9.39 -2.00
N PHE A 124 -18.00 10.19 -2.48
CA PHE A 124 -16.68 9.72 -2.86
C PHE A 124 -15.99 9.00 -1.69
N THR A 125 -15.93 9.62 -0.51
CA THR A 125 -15.27 9.04 0.66
C THR A 125 -15.92 7.73 1.08
N GLN A 126 -17.25 7.61 1.04
CA GLN A 126 -17.94 6.34 1.28
C GLN A 126 -17.52 5.25 0.30
N LYS A 127 -17.41 5.56 -0.99
CA LYS A 127 -16.94 4.61 -2.00
C LYS A 127 -15.47 4.24 -1.77
N PHE A 128 -14.64 5.23 -1.46
CA PHE A 128 -13.21 5.05 -1.21
C PHE A 128 -12.97 4.16 0.02
N ILE A 129 -13.69 4.38 1.13
CA ILE A 129 -13.66 3.49 2.32
C ILE A 129 -13.92 2.04 1.92
N VAL A 130 -14.94 1.78 1.10
CA VAL A 130 -15.28 0.41 0.68
C VAL A 130 -14.15 -0.20 -0.15
N VAL A 131 -13.52 0.57 -1.04
CA VAL A 131 -12.37 0.11 -1.82
C VAL A 131 -11.15 -0.13 -0.94
N SER A 132 -10.81 0.80 -0.03
CA SER A 132 -9.71 0.65 0.92
C SER A 132 -9.91 -0.56 1.84
N ALA A 133 -11.13 -0.83 2.28
CA ALA A 133 -11.46 -2.01 3.06
C ALA A 133 -11.29 -3.31 2.26
N ASP A 134 -11.54 -3.29 0.96
CA ASP A 134 -11.31 -4.44 0.08
C ASP A 134 -9.81 -4.67 -0.15
N VAL A 135 -9.05 -3.61 -0.44
CA VAL A 135 -7.59 -3.63 -0.58
C VAL A 135 -6.93 -4.18 0.68
N THR A 136 -7.20 -3.59 1.84
CA THR A 136 -6.60 -4.02 3.12
C THR A 136 -6.96 -5.46 3.46
N ALA A 137 -8.16 -5.91 3.12
CA ALA A 137 -8.56 -7.28 3.36
C ALA A 137 -7.94 -8.28 2.35
N SER A 138 -7.53 -7.84 1.16
CA SER A 138 -6.75 -8.67 0.21
C SER A 138 -5.36 -9.01 0.75
N LEU A 139 -4.75 -8.11 1.54
CA LEU A 139 -3.48 -8.36 2.24
C LEU A 139 -3.52 -9.57 3.19
N VAL A 140 -4.73 -10.03 3.54
CA VAL A 140 -4.96 -11.19 4.40
C VAL A 140 -5.45 -12.39 3.58
N ARG A 141 -6.37 -12.16 2.65
CA ARG A 141 -7.05 -13.25 1.90
C ARG A 141 -6.25 -13.81 0.74
N GLY A 142 -5.19 -13.11 0.33
CA GLY A 142 -4.44 -13.37 -0.89
C GLY A 142 -4.40 -12.09 -1.69
N TRP A 143 -3.20 -11.55 -1.88
CA TRP A 143 -3.00 -10.31 -2.61
C TRP A 143 -3.43 -10.45 -4.07
N THR A 144 -4.12 -9.43 -4.54
CA THR A 144 -4.42 -9.23 -5.96
C THR A 144 -4.10 -7.78 -6.28
N ALA A 145 -3.43 -7.53 -7.40
CA ALA A 145 -3.14 -6.18 -7.85
C ALA A 145 -4.43 -5.33 -7.94
N PRO A 146 -4.34 -4.01 -7.75
CA PRO A 146 -5.50 -3.13 -7.83
C PRO A 146 -6.28 -3.26 -9.14
N GLY A 147 -7.56 -3.59 -9.06
CA GLY A 147 -8.43 -3.71 -10.24
C GLY A 147 -9.03 -2.40 -10.73
N CYS A 148 -8.78 -1.28 -10.03
CA CYS A 148 -9.21 0.06 -10.43
C CYS A 148 -8.30 1.13 -9.81
N LEU A 149 -8.37 2.35 -10.34
CA LEU A 149 -7.50 3.45 -9.92
C LEU A 149 -7.75 3.87 -8.45
N ALA A 150 -8.99 3.83 -7.96
CA ALA A 150 -9.28 4.07 -6.55
C ALA A 150 -8.61 3.03 -5.63
N ALA A 151 -8.47 1.77 -6.08
CA ALA A 151 -7.78 0.75 -5.32
C ALA A 151 -6.27 1.00 -5.29
N ALA A 152 -5.68 1.43 -6.42
CA ALA A 152 -4.27 1.82 -6.48
C ALA A 152 -3.98 3.03 -5.57
N LEU A 153 -4.84 4.04 -5.57
CA LEU A 153 -4.74 5.18 -4.66
C LEU A 153 -4.90 4.77 -3.20
N ALA A 154 -5.77 3.81 -2.88
CA ALA A 154 -5.90 3.29 -1.52
C ALA A 154 -4.63 2.56 -1.05
N VAL A 155 -3.91 1.86 -1.94
CA VAL A 155 -2.59 1.30 -1.65
C VAL A 155 -1.57 2.41 -1.37
N ARG A 156 -1.53 3.48 -2.17
CA ARG A 156 -0.64 4.63 -1.92
C ARG A 156 -0.92 5.26 -0.54
N CYS A 157 -2.20 5.51 -0.22
CA CYS A 157 -2.57 6.02 1.10
C CYS A 157 -2.16 5.05 2.25
N LEU A 158 -2.25 3.73 2.04
CA LEU A 158 -1.76 2.75 3.02
C LEU A 158 -0.26 2.88 3.25
N LEU A 159 0.51 3.03 2.18
CA LEU A 159 1.97 3.18 2.26
C LEU A 159 2.37 4.52 2.88
N ASP A 160 1.63 5.60 2.62
CA ASP A 160 1.78 6.87 3.33
C ASP A 160 1.57 6.69 4.85
N GLN A 161 0.54 5.94 5.26
CA GLN A 161 0.33 5.66 6.69
C GLN A 161 1.44 4.78 7.28
N ALA A 162 1.97 3.83 6.51
CA ALA A 162 3.09 3.01 6.93
C ALA A 162 4.36 3.84 7.11
N GLU A 163 4.68 4.73 6.18
CA GLU A 163 5.82 5.64 6.26
C GLU A 163 5.71 6.61 7.43
N ILE A 164 4.55 7.24 7.64
CA ILE A 164 4.33 8.10 8.82
C ILE A 164 4.54 7.31 10.12
N THR A 165 4.09 6.06 10.18
CA THR A 165 4.24 5.22 11.38
C THR A 165 5.70 4.78 11.56
N GLU A 166 6.40 4.44 10.49
CA GLU A 166 7.83 4.13 10.48
C GLU A 166 8.66 5.31 11.01
N GLU A 167 8.40 6.52 10.50
CA GLU A 167 9.09 7.74 10.92
C GLU A 167 8.83 8.10 12.39
N ILE A 168 7.59 7.96 12.87
CA ILE A 168 7.21 8.30 14.25
C ILE A 168 7.92 7.41 15.27
N TYR A 169 8.09 6.12 14.94
CA TYR A 169 8.63 5.11 15.85
C TYR A 169 10.06 4.67 15.50
N GLU A 170 10.69 5.34 14.52
CA GLU A 170 12.05 5.10 14.05
C GLU A 170 12.32 3.59 13.78
N LEU A 171 11.40 2.93 13.08
CA LEU A 171 11.46 1.47 12.89
C LEU A 171 12.66 1.05 12.04
N ASP A 172 13.35 -0.02 12.46
CA ASP A 172 14.48 -0.59 11.69
C ASP A 172 13.97 -1.34 10.44
N LEU A 173 13.73 -0.60 9.35
CA LEU A 173 13.39 -1.11 8.02
C LEU A 173 14.51 -0.83 7.00
N PRO A 174 14.55 -1.52 5.84
CA PRO A 174 15.46 -1.18 4.75
C PRO A 174 15.19 0.25 4.25
N GLU A 175 16.23 1.04 3.97
CA GLU A 175 16.07 2.45 3.55
C GLU A 175 15.15 2.64 2.33
N ASN A 176 15.07 1.65 1.45
CA ASN A 176 14.26 1.66 0.23
C ASN A 176 12.98 0.81 0.32
N TRP A 177 12.54 0.44 1.54
CA TRP A 177 11.40 -0.48 1.74
C TRP A 177 10.15 0.01 0.99
N ARG A 178 9.87 1.32 1.02
CA ARG A 178 8.68 1.90 0.41
C ARG A 178 8.68 1.66 -1.10
N ALA A 179 9.77 1.99 -1.77
CA ALA A 179 9.90 1.81 -3.22
C ALA A 179 9.78 0.34 -3.63
N ALA A 180 10.41 -0.57 -2.87
CA ALA A 180 10.33 -2.01 -3.13
C ALA A 180 8.90 -2.55 -2.98
N VAL A 181 8.14 -2.07 -1.99
CA VAL A 181 6.74 -2.45 -1.81
C VAL A 181 5.83 -1.81 -2.87
N GLU A 182 6.07 -0.56 -3.25
CA GLU A 182 5.32 0.09 -4.35
C GLU A 182 5.49 -0.67 -5.66
N GLU A 183 6.72 -1.08 -6.01
CA GLU A 183 6.99 -1.87 -7.22
C GLU A 183 6.15 -3.15 -7.28
N VAL A 184 5.94 -3.82 -6.15
CA VAL A 184 5.16 -5.07 -6.09
C VAL A 184 3.64 -4.82 -6.03
N LEU A 185 3.19 -3.84 -5.25
CA LEU A 185 1.76 -3.61 -5.04
C LEU A 185 1.11 -2.77 -6.14
N LEU A 186 1.90 -2.03 -6.92
CA LEU A 186 1.46 -1.06 -7.92
C LEU A 186 2.10 -1.27 -9.30
N GLU A 187 2.69 -2.44 -9.58
CA GLU A 187 3.43 -2.76 -10.83
C GLU A 187 2.72 -2.27 -12.12
N ASP A 188 1.40 -2.50 -12.21
CA ASP A 188 0.58 -2.16 -13.38
C ASP A 188 -0.27 -0.88 -13.21
N ALA A 189 -0.04 -0.09 -12.17
CA ALA A 189 -0.91 1.02 -11.80
C ALA A 189 -0.38 2.39 -12.28
N ASP A 190 -1.03 2.98 -13.28
CA ASP A 190 -0.75 4.33 -13.80
C ASP A 190 -1.07 5.50 -12.84
N SER A 191 -1.29 5.20 -11.56
CA SER A 191 -1.70 6.17 -10.53
C SER A 191 -0.64 7.25 -10.22
N GLU A 192 0.64 6.97 -10.49
CA GLU A 192 1.75 7.92 -10.26
C GLU A 192 1.61 9.19 -11.10
N ALA A 193 1.11 9.04 -12.32
CA ALA A 193 0.90 10.14 -13.25
C ALA A 193 -0.06 11.22 -12.72
N LEU A 194 -0.92 10.89 -11.76
CA LEU A 194 -1.83 11.84 -11.11
C LEU A 194 -1.13 12.80 -10.14
N TYR A 195 0.09 12.47 -9.71
CA TYR A 195 0.85 13.27 -8.75
C TYR A 195 1.95 14.12 -9.41
N SER A 196 2.18 13.93 -10.71
CA SER A 196 3.20 14.68 -11.45
C SER A 196 2.72 16.10 -11.75
N ASP A 197 3.58 17.10 -11.49
CA ASP A 197 3.37 18.52 -11.83
C ASP A 197 3.48 18.81 -13.34
N ASP A 198 3.82 17.80 -14.16
CA ASP A 198 4.00 17.98 -15.59
C ASP A 198 2.64 18.12 -16.27
N ASP A 199 2.38 19.29 -16.86
CA ASP A 199 1.17 19.66 -17.58
C ASP A 199 0.98 18.80 -18.86
N GLY A 200 0.73 17.50 -18.70
CA GLY A 200 0.21 16.59 -19.72
C GLY A 200 1.03 16.42 -21.00
N ASP A 201 2.29 16.86 -21.08
CA ASP A 201 3.11 16.76 -22.31
C ASP A 201 3.73 15.36 -22.51
N GLY A 202 3.66 14.51 -21.47
CA GLY A 202 4.16 13.13 -21.49
C GLY A 202 3.10 12.02 -21.56
N LEU A 203 1.82 12.33 -21.30
CA LEU A 203 0.74 11.35 -21.33
C LEU A 203 0.05 11.37 -22.69
N ASP A 204 -0.05 10.22 -23.34
CA ASP A 204 -0.89 10.11 -24.53
C ASP A 204 -2.33 10.49 -24.17
N ARG A 205 -2.99 11.22 -25.06
CA ARG A 205 -4.34 11.79 -24.83
C ARG A 205 -5.42 10.73 -24.50
N ALA A 206 -5.14 9.46 -24.79
CA ALA A 206 -5.96 8.31 -24.41
C ALA A 206 -5.80 7.93 -22.94
N ASP A 207 -4.56 7.96 -22.42
CA ASP A 207 -4.25 7.65 -21.01
C ASP A 207 -4.73 8.76 -20.08
N ALA A 208 -4.62 10.02 -20.51
CA ALA A 208 -5.22 11.16 -19.79
C ALA A 208 -6.75 11.02 -19.62
N GLY A 209 -7.42 10.34 -20.56
CA GLY A 209 -8.86 10.03 -20.46
C GLY A 209 -9.15 8.89 -19.48
N ALA A 210 -8.28 7.89 -19.41
CA ALA A 210 -8.43 6.75 -18.50
C ALA A 210 -8.21 7.15 -17.02
N LEU A 211 -7.42 8.21 -16.77
CA LEU A 211 -7.13 8.75 -15.46
C LEU A 211 -8.18 9.75 -14.93
N GLY A 212 -9.20 10.08 -15.73
CA GLY A 212 -10.29 10.98 -15.33
C GLY A 212 -11.05 10.51 -14.09
N PHE A 213 -11.51 11.45 -13.26
CA PHE A 213 -12.16 11.17 -11.98
C PHE A 213 -13.37 10.20 -12.09
N GLU A 214 -14.12 10.26 -13.18
CA GLU A 214 -15.26 9.39 -13.48
C GLU A 214 -14.89 7.92 -13.74
N HIS A 215 -13.60 7.63 -13.92
CA HIS A 215 -13.04 6.31 -14.16
C HIS A 215 -12.46 5.66 -12.90
N TRP A 216 -12.32 6.40 -11.78
CA TRP A 216 -11.56 5.93 -10.62
C TRP A 216 -12.08 4.62 -10.01
N PHE A 217 -13.40 4.44 -10.01
CA PHE A 217 -14.05 3.24 -9.48
C PHE A 217 -14.43 2.23 -10.57
N ARG A 218 -13.94 2.39 -11.80
CA ARG A 218 -14.22 1.45 -12.89
C ARG A 218 -13.11 0.38 -12.94
N PRO A 219 -13.48 -0.88 -13.20
CA PRO A 219 -12.49 -1.94 -13.46
C PRO A 219 -11.54 -1.54 -14.61
N PHE A 220 -10.25 -1.82 -14.49
CA PHE A 220 -9.27 -1.59 -15.56
C PHE A 220 -9.53 -2.51 -16.76
N ALA A 221 -9.76 -3.80 -16.49
CA ALA A 221 -10.03 -4.82 -17.50
C ALA A 221 -11.29 -5.66 -17.18
N PRO A 222 -11.88 -6.33 -18.19
CA PRO A 222 -12.93 -7.31 -17.96
C PRO A 222 -12.43 -8.46 -17.07
N GLY A 223 -13.02 -8.60 -15.89
CA GLY A 223 -12.64 -9.63 -14.91
C GLY A 223 -12.11 -9.06 -13.60
N ASP A 224 -11.63 -7.81 -13.63
CA ASP A 224 -11.21 -7.11 -12.41
C ASP A 224 -12.40 -6.86 -11.49
N THR A 225 -12.18 -7.06 -10.20
CA THR A 225 -13.21 -6.93 -9.18
C THR A 225 -13.16 -5.56 -8.53
N VAL A 226 -14.29 -4.85 -8.55
CA VAL A 226 -14.50 -3.64 -7.76
C VAL A 226 -15.72 -3.86 -6.86
N PRO A 227 -15.67 -3.47 -5.58
CA PRO A 227 -16.81 -3.61 -4.69
C PRO A 227 -18.10 -3.00 -5.28
N PRO A 228 -19.26 -3.69 -5.21
CA PRO A 228 -20.48 -3.23 -5.87
C PRO A 228 -20.94 -1.83 -5.46
N TYR A 229 -20.73 -1.44 -4.21
CA TYR A 229 -21.07 -0.10 -3.72
C TYR A 229 -20.19 1.01 -4.33
N ALA A 230 -18.92 0.70 -4.63
CA ALA A 230 -18.00 1.64 -5.23
C ALA A 230 -18.31 1.83 -6.73
N TYR A 231 -18.67 0.75 -7.42
CA TYR A 231 -18.98 0.74 -8.85
C TYR A 231 -20.42 1.17 -9.20
N SER A 232 -21.30 1.37 -8.20
CA SER A 232 -22.69 1.78 -8.41
C SER A 232 -22.88 3.25 -8.75
#